data_AF-A0A9Q3AFX2-F1
#
_entry.id   AF-A0A9Q3AFX2-F1
#
_cell.length_a   1.000
_cell.length_b   1.000
_cell.length_c   1.000
_cell.angle_alpha   90.00
_cell.angle_beta   90.00
_cell.angle_gamma   90.00
#
_symmetry.space_group_name_H-M   'P 1'
#
loop_
_entity.id
_entity.type
_entity.pdbx_description
1 polymer ?
#
loop_
_entity_poly.entity_id
_entity_poly.type
_entity_poly.pdbx_seq_one_letter_code
_entity_poly.pdbx_strand_id
1 'polypeptide(L)'
;MDQATLNSILLKLNNGDLDGAAVDMQAHAALLAGNGHAALSDFLARHAFRTLRDKHDPTKTLPLLNKALQHAEQHQARLDSEYKVLLDELYAYFQAFEEISYAVAPEWTQPVVFNEQNRDNLPFIEDFLNQRESPIDAFNLQGVLRKQIKFYLNLNLADERPGLKVTYRKTHILQGKSWRFVELSLQAAEKTEKVNRLPSLENELYAVHSEMTRLKWEVRETELLGHRHAAQFQEKLGAFLGGVTTPA
;
A
#
# COMPACT_ATOMS: atom_id res chain seq x y z
N MET A 1 -12.71 -19.59 39.98
CA MET A 1 -12.13 -18.59 39.08
C MET A 1 -13.19 -17.54 38.81
N ASP A 2 -12.85 -16.27 38.94
CA ASP A 2 -13.78 -15.18 38.64
C ASP A 2 -13.91 -14.95 37.12
N GLN A 3 -14.98 -14.25 36.74
CA GLN A 3 -15.27 -13.96 35.33
C GLN A 3 -14.23 -13.04 34.69
N ALA A 4 -13.62 -12.13 35.47
CA ALA A 4 -12.63 -11.20 34.96
C ALA A 4 -11.37 -11.92 34.49
N THR A 5 -10.90 -12.90 35.27
CA THR A 5 -9.72 -13.69 34.94
C THR A 5 -9.98 -14.59 33.74
N LEU A 6 -11.16 -15.23 33.68
CA LEU A 6 -11.56 -16.01 32.52
C LEU A 6 -11.57 -15.15 31.24
N ASN A 7 -12.15 -13.96 31.31
CA ASN A 7 -12.19 -13.04 30.18
C ASN A 7 -10.78 -12.59 29.76
N SER A 8 -9.87 -12.31 30.72
CA SER A 8 -8.48 -11.95 30.43
C SER A 8 -7.75 -13.06 29.68
N ILE A 9 -7.83 -14.29 30.17
CA ILE A 9 -7.19 -15.46 29.55
C ILE A 9 -7.75 -15.68 28.15
N LEU A 10 -9.07 -15.65 27.98
CA LEU A 10 -9.70 -15.83 26.67
C LEU A 10 -9.35 -14.72 25.68
N LEU A 11 -9.24 -13.48 26.14
CA LEU A 11 -8.82 -12.36 25.30
C LEU A 11 -7.40 -12.58 24.78
N LYS A 12 -6.46 -12.97 25.65
CA LYS A 12 -5.07 -13.25 25.25
C LYS A 12 -4.97 -14.43 24.29
N LEU A 13 -5.69 -15.52 24.58
CA LEU A 13 -5.78 -16.67 23.67
C LEU A 13 -6.34 -16.27 22.30
N ASN A 14 -7.49 -15.57 22.24
CA ASN A 14 -8.08 -15.11 20.99
C ASN A 14 -7.16 -14.16 20.21
N ASN A 15 -6.31 -13.40 20.90
CA ASN A 15 -5.31 -12.53 20.29
C ASN A 15 -4.04 -13.26 19.83
N GLY A 16 -3.96 -14.58 20.00
CA GLY A 16 -2.75 -15.36 19.74
C GLY A 16 -1.60 -15.06 20.71
N ASP A 17 -1.85 -14.35 21.81
CA ASP A 17 -0.90 -14.09 22.90
C ASP A 17 -0.86 -15.31 23.84
N LEU A 18 -0.28 -16.40 23.35
CA LEU A 18 -0.22 -17.67 24.06
C LEU A 18 0.69 -17.58 25.30
N ASP A 19 1.77 -16.82 25.22
CA ASP A 19 2.69 -16.59 26.33
C ASP A 19 2.01 -15.79 27.44
N GLY A 20 1.36 -14.67 27.09
CA GLY A 20 0.62 -13.87 28.06
C GLY A 20 -0.55 -14.65 28.68
N ALA A 21 -1.26 -15.47 27.89
CA ALA A 21 -2.32 -16.32 28.43
C ALA A 21 -1.78 -17.37 29.41
N ALA A 22 -0.63 -17.99 29.11
CA ALA A 22 -0.01 -18.97 30.00
C ALA A 22 0.48 -18.33 31.31
N VAL A 23 1.05 -17.11 31.24
CA VAL A 23 1.44 -16.34 32.42
C VAL A 23 0.23 -16.05 33.31
N ASP A 24 -0.89 -15.59 32.74
CA ASP A 24 -2.14 -15.36 33.48
C ASP A 24 -2.66 -16.65 34.13
N MET A 25 -2.69 -17.76 33.37
CA MET A 25 -3.11 -19.06 33.88
C MET A 25 -2.23 -19.51 35.07
N GLN A 26 -0.91 -19.35 34.96
CA GLN A 26 0.04 -19.76 35.99
C GLN A 26 -0.06 -18.87 37.24
N ALA A 27 -0.18 -17.55 37.07
CA ALA A 27 -0.38 -16.62 38.18
C ALA A 27 -1.66 -16.95 38.95
N HIS A 28 -2.73 -17.25 38.24
CA HIS A 28 -4.01 -17.59 38.87
C HIS A 28 -4.00 -18.99 39.49
N ALA A 29 -3.27 -19.96 38.92
CA ALA A 29 -3.03 -21.26 39.55
C ALA A 29 -2.37 -21.09 40.93
N ALA A 30 -1.31 -20.27 41.02
CA ALA A 30 -0.61 -20.02 42.27
C ALA A 30 -1.52 -19.40 43.35
N LEU A 31 -2.39 -18.46 42.98
CA LEU A 31 -3.38 -17.88 43.89
C LEU A 31 -4.39 -18.93 44.38
N LEU A 32 -4.88 -19.79 43.49
CA LEU A 32 -5.84 -20.84 43.83
C LEU A 32 -5.25 -21.90 44.76
N ALA A 33 -3.97 -22.24 44.60
CA ALA A 33 -3.26 -23.13 45.50
C ALA A 33 -3.22 -22.57 46.94
N GLY A 34 -3.00 -21.26 47.09
CA GLY A 34 -3.00 -20.58 48.39
C GLY A 34 -4.40 -20.46 49.04
N ASN A 35 -5.47 -20.58 48.26
CA ASN A 35 -6.86 -20.41 48.70
C ASN A 35 -7.64 -21.74 48.80
N GLY A 36 -6.95 -22.88 48.80
CA GLY A 36 -7.58 -24.20 48.98
C GLY A 36 -8.29 -24.77 47.74
N HIS A 37 -8.08 -24.19 46.56
CA HIS A 37 -8.67 -24.64 45.29
C HIS A 37 -7.68 -25.48 44.46
N ALA A 38 -7.10 -26.52 45.06
CA ALA A 38 -6.00 -27.30 44.49
C ALA A 38 -6.31 -27.91 43.11
N ALA A 39 -7.50 -28.49 42.91
CA ALA A 39 -7.87 -29.12 41.64
C ALA A 39 -7.91 -28.12 40.46
N LEU A 40 -8.44 -26.91 40.69
CA LEU A 40 -8.50 -25.87 39.66
C LEU A 40 -7.13 -25.22 39.43
N SER A 41 -6.32 -25.10 40.49
CA SER A 41 -4.91 -24.71 40.39
C SER A 41 -4.14 -25.66 39.46
N ASP A 42 -4.20 -26.97 39.72
CA ASP A 42 -3.52 -27.98 38.91
C ASP A 42 -4.00 -27.97 37.46
N PHE A 43 -5.30 -27.78 37.24
CA PHE A 43 -5.87 -27.64 35.90
C PHE A 43 -5.22 -26.47 35.14
N LEU A 44 -5.20 -25.28 35.74
CA LEU A 44 -4.66 -24.08 35.09
C LEU A 44 -3.15 -24.19 34.87
N ALA A 45 -2.38 -24.70 35.83
CA ALA A 45 -0.94 -24.88 35.70
C ALA A 45 -0.59 -25.86 34.57
N ARG A 46 -1.32 -26.98 34.46
CA ARG A 46 -1.15 -27.96 33.37
C ARG A 46 -1.53 -27.36 32.02
N HIS A 47 -2.57 -26.53 31.98
CA HIS A 47 -2.97 -25.85 30.77
C HIS A 47 -1.94 -24.82 30.30
N ALA A 48 -1.43 -23.98 31.22
CA ALA A 48 -0.35 -23.03 30.94
C ALA A 48 0.86 -23.74 30.33
N PHE A 49 1.31 -24.84 30.95
CA PHE A 49 2.43 -25.63 30.45
C PHE A 49 2.19 -26.20 29.04
N ARG A 50 0.96 -26.69 28.77
CA ARG A 50 0.60 -27.22 27.45
C ARG A 50 0.54 -26.14 26.38
N THR A 51 0.05 -24.95 26.72
CA THR A 51 -0.02 -23.79 25.82
C THR A 51 1.37 -23.34 25.36
N LEU A 52 2.38 -23.44 26.23
CA LEU A 52 3.77 -23.06 25.93
C LEU A 52 4.60 -24.18 25.28
N ARG A 53 4.02 -25.37 25.10
CA ARG A 53 4.81 -26.54 24.67
C ARG A 53 5.28 -26.45 23.22
N ASP A 54 4.50 -25.78 22.38
CA ASP A 54 4.84 -25.61 20.97
C ASP A 54 5.61 -24.29 20.78
N LYS A 55 6.45 -24.21 19.74
CA LYS A 55 7.19 -22.97 19.45
C LYS A 55 6.22 -21.91 18.95
N HIS A 56 6.12 -20.81 19.69
CA HIS A 56 5.34 -19.64 19.31
C HIS A 56 6.25 -18.41 19.20
N ASP A 57 5.89 -17.48 18.32
CA ASP A 57 6.60 -16.22 18.15
C ASP A 57 5.85 -15.14 18.95
N PRO A 58 6.40 -14.64 20.07
CA PRO A 58 5.73 -13.64 20.91
C PRO A 58 5.54 -12.31 20.20
N THR A 59 6.22 -12.09 19.06
CA THR A 59 6.10 -10.86 18.27
C THR A 59 4.94 -10.91 17.27
N LYS A 60 4.28 -12.05 17.09
CA LYS A 60 3.19 -12.28 16.11
C LYS A 60 1.81 -12.37 16.74
N THR A 61 1.53 -11.51 17.72
CA THR A 61 0.18 -11.39 18.29
C THR A 61 -0.71 -10.51 17.41
N LEU A 62 -2.03 -10.71 17.45
CA LEU A 62 -2.97 -9.91 16.66
C LEU A 62 -2.82 -8.40 16.86
N PRO A 63 -2.66 -7.87 18.09
CA PRO A 63 -2.47 -6.43 18.27
C PRO A 63 -1.22 -5.89 17.55
N LEU A 64 -0.11 -6.65 17.57
CA LEU A 64 1.13 -6.25 16.91
C LEU A 64 1.01 -6.34 15.38
N LEU A 65 0.44 -7.44 14.88
CA LEU A 65 0.22 -7.64 13.44
C LEU A 65 -0.75 -6.61 12.86
N ASN A 66 -1.87 -6.33 13.56
CA ASN A 66 -2.82 -5.31 13.15
C ASN A 66 -2.20 -3.91 13.15
N LYS A 67 -1.36 -3.60 14.14
CA LYS A 67 -0.62 -2.33 14.16
C LYS A 67 0.35 -2.23 12.98
N ALA A 68 1.09 -3.29 12.68
CA ALA A 68 1.97 -3.33 11.51
C ALA A 68 1.20 -3.16 10.20
N LEU A 69 0.04 -3.83 10.07
CA LEU A 69 -0.84 -3.71 8.91
C LEU A 69 -1.35 -2.28 8.74
N GLN A 70 -1.80 -1.63 9.82
CA GLN A 70 -2.22 -0.23 9.78
C GLN A 70 -1.08 0.72 9.35
N HIS A 71 0.14 0.49 9.83
CA HIS A 71 1.30 1.26 9.39
C HIS A 71 1.59 1.06 7.89
N ALA A 72 1.48 -0.18 7.40
CA ALA A 72 1.67 -0.47 5.98
C ALA A 72 0.56 0.17 5.11
N GLU A 73 -0.69 0.16 5.56
CA GLU A 73 -1.82 0.83 4.89
C GLU A 73 -1.62 2.36 4.81
N GLN A 74 -1.18 2.98 5.91
CA GLN A 74 -0.84 4.40 5.93
C GLN A 74 0.34 4.72 5.00
N HIS A 75 1.34 3.84 4.95
CA HIS A 75 2.47 3.99 4.05
C HIS A 75 2.03 3.90 2.59
N GLN A 76 1.18 2.92 2.24
CA GLN A 76 0.64 2.79 0.90
C GLN A 76 -0.12 4.05 0.49
N ALA A 77 -1.04 4.54 1.33
CA ALA A 77 -1.83 5.74 1.04
C ALA A 77 -0.95 6.99 0.82
N ARG A 78 0.15 7.11 1.57
CA ARG A 78 1.14 8.18 1.38
C ARG A 78 1.82 8.07 0.01
N LEU A 79 2.28 6.87 -0.36
CA LEU A 79 2.95 6.63 -1.65
C LEU A 79 2.00 6.86 -2.82
N ASP A 80 0.74 6.40 -2.73
CA ASP A 80 -0.30 6.65 -3.73
C ASP A 80 -0.55 8.16 -3.91
N SER A 81 -0.59 8.90 -2.80
CA SER A 81 -0.70 10.36 -2.84
C SER A 81 0.51 11.02 -3.49
N GLU A 82 1.74 10.59 -3.17
CA GLU A 82 2.97 11.11 -3.77
C GLU A 82 2.99 10.85 -5.28
N TYR A 83 2.64 9.62 -5.69
CA TYR A 83 2.56 9.21 -7.09
C TYR A 83 1.56 10.08 -7.86
N LYS A 84 0.35 10.28 -7.30
CA LYS A 84 -0.67 11.11 -7.92
C LYS A 84 -0.22 12.57 -8.06
N VAL A 85 0.30 13.18 -6.99
CA VAL A 85 0.78 14.57 -7.02
C VAL A 85 1.85 14.76 -8.09
N LEU A 86 2.78 13.82 -8.20
CA LEU A 86 3.84 13.87 -9.20
C LEU A 86 3.26 13.86 -10.63
N LEU A 87 2.30 12.98 -10.90
CA LEU A 87 1.63 12.90 -12.20
C LEU A 87 0.81 14.16 -12.51
N ASP A 88 0.07 14.67 -11.55
CA ASP A 88 -0.73 15.91 -11.68
C ASP A 88 0.18 17.11 -11.99
N GLU A 89 1.33 17.22 -11.32
CA GLU A 89 2.32 18.27 -11.58
C GLU A 89 2.94 18.18 -12.97
N LEU A 90 3.24 16.97 -13.46
CA LEU A 90 3.75 16.76 -14.82
C LEU A 90 2.69 17.11 -15.86
N TYR A 91 1.44 16.73 -15.62
CA TYR A 91 0.35 17.04 -16.52
C TYR A 91 0.08 18.55 -16.59
N ALA A 92 0.06 19.25 -15.44
CA ALA A 92 -0.05 20.70 -15.39
C ALA A 92 1.09 21.40 -16.15
N TYR A 93 2.31 20.86 -16.06
CA TYR A 93 3.46 21.34 -16.84
C TYR A 93 3.24 21.18 -18.35
N PHE A 94 2.67 20.07 -18.80
CA PHE A 94 2.31 19.86 -20.21
C PHE A 94 1.20 20.81 -20.67
N GLN A 95 0.15 20.97 -19.87
CA GLN A 95 -0.94 21.91 -20.16
C GLN A 95 -0.43 23.35 -20.29
N ALA A 96 0.54 23.77 -19.47
CA ALA A 96 1.14 25.10 -19.57
C ALA A 96 1.84 25.34 -20.92
N PHE A 97 2.37 24.30 -21.58
CA PHE A 97 2.87 24.43 -22.96
C PHE A 97 1.76 24.49 -24.00
N GLU A 98 0.67 23.75 -23.81
CA GLU A 98 -0.51 23.82 -24.69
C GLU A 98 -1.10 25.23 -24.71
N GLU A 99 -1.15 25.92 -23.57
CA GLU A 99 -1.64 27.31 -23.47
C GLU A 99 -0.82 28.33 -24.27
N ILE A 100 0.45 28.02 -24.57
CA ILE A 100 1.34 28.92 -25.29
C ILE A 100 1.67 28.43 -26.70
N SER A 101 1.01 27.38 -27.18
CA SER A 101 1.30 26.79 -28.48
C SER A 101 0.03 26.57 -29.30
N TYR A 102 0.20 26.50 -30.62
CA TYR A 102 -0.90 26.23 -31.54
C TYR A 102 -0.47 25.25 -32.63
N ALA A 103 -1.41 24.44 -33.11
CA ALA A 103 -1.19 23.56 -34.24
C ALA A 103 -1.19 24.38 -35.54
N VAL A 104 -0.12 24.29 -36.33
CA VAL A 104 0.10 25.08 -37.54
C VAL A 104 -0.72 24.55 -38.74
N ALA A 105 -1.04 23.26 -38.74
CA ALA A 105 -1.89 22.62 -39.76
C ALA A 105 -2.77 21.53 -39.12
N PRO A 106 -3.87 21.92 -38.43
CA PRO A 106 -4.77 20.99 -37.76
C PRO A 106 -5.27 19.87 -38.68
N GLU A 107 -5.52 20.18 -39.96
CA GLU A 107 -5.95 19.26 -41.01
C GLU A 107 -4.88 18.22 -41.42
N TRP A 108 -3.61 18.45 -41.09
CA TRP A 108 -2.51 17.50 -41.34
C TRP A 108 -2.17 16.67 -40.10
N THR A 109 -2.84 16.93 -38.99
CA THR A 109 -2.79 16.10 -37.80
C THR A 109 -3.60 14.84 -38.10
N GLN A 110 -2.93 13.75 -38.44
CA GLN A 110 -3.58 12.44 -38.47
C GLN A 110 -4.18 12.14 -37.10
N PRO A 111 -5.23 11.28 -37.00
CA PRO A 111 -5.65 10.75 -35.72
C PRO A 111 -4.42 10.27 -34.96
N VAL A 112 -4.25 10.75 -33.73
CA VAL A 112 -3.08 10.41 -32.92
C VAL A 112 -3.18 8.91 -32.69
N VAL A 113 -2.35 8.13 -33.40
CA VAL A 113 -2.18 6.71 -33.12
C VAL A 113 -1.06 6.63 -32.10
N PHE A 114 -1.31 5.95 -30.98
CA PHE A 114 -0.30 5.77 -29.97
C PHE A 114 0.88 5.01 -30.58
N ASN A 115 2.06 5.55 -30.37
CA ASN A 115 3.30 4.86 -30.64
C ASN A 115 4.30 5.37 -29.61
N GLU A 116 4.86 4.44 -28.85
CA GLU A 116 5.81 4.78 -27.79
C GLU A 116 6.98 5.60 -28.31
N GLN A 117 7.38 5.45 -29.58
CA GLN A 117 8.46 6.25 -30.20
C GLN A 117 8.04 7.68 -30.55
N ASN A 118 6.74 7.97 -30.60
CA ASN A 118 6.24 9.32 -30.79
C ASN A 118 6.59 10.17 -29.59
N ARG A 119 6.82 11.47 -29.85
CA ARG A 119 7.09 12.44 -28.78
C ARG A 119 5.83 13.15 -28.27
N ASP A 120 4.77 13.20 -29.08
CA ASP A 120 3.48 13.78 -28.71
C ASP A 120 2.48 12.66 -28.40
N ASN A 121 2.18 12.49 -27.12
CA ASN A 121 1.24 11.50 -26.57
C ASN A 121 0.29 12.14 -25.54
N LEU A 122 0.14 13.46 -25.52
CA LEU A 122 -0.66 14.15 -24.51
C LEU A 122 -2.09 13.60 -24.37
N PRO A 123 -2.85 13.31 -25.45
CA PRO A 123 -4.19 12.73 -25.31
C PRO A 123 -4.20 11.40 -24.56
N PHE A 124 -3.22 10.53 -24.81
CA PHE A 124 -3.13 9.24 -24.12
C PHE A 124 -2.70 9.38 -22.66
N ILE A 125 -1.87 10.38 -22.35
CA ILE A 125 -1.51 10.74 -20.97
C ILE A 125 -2.76 11.22 -20.25
N GLU A 126 -3.57 12.08 -20.86
CA GLU A 126 -4.84 12.55 -20.29
C GLU A 126 -5.83 11.41 -20.07
N ASP A 127 -5.98 10.51 -21.03
CA ASP A 127 -6.84 9.33 -20.88
C ASP A 127 -6.35 8.42 -19.75
N PHE A 128 -5.03 8.20 -19.64
CA PHE A 128 -4.43 7.44 -18.53
C PHE A 128 -4.73 8.06 -17.16
N LEU A 129 -4.51 9.37 -17.00
CA LEU A 129 -4.75 10.08 -15.74
C LEU A 129 -6.23 10.12 -15.35
N ASN A 130 -7.12 10.18 -16.34
CA ASN A 130 -8.57 10.13 -16.14
C ASN A 130 -9.13 8.70 -16.04
N GLN A 131 -8.27 7.68 -15.98
CA GLN A 131 -8.65 6.27 -15.90
C GLN A 131 -9.58 5.82 -17.05
N ARG A 132 -9.38 6.40 -18.23
CA ARG A 132 -10.02 5.98 -19.48
C ARG A 132 -9.16 4.92 -20.16
N GLU A 133 -9.72 4.29 -21.18
CA GLU A 133 -8.97 3.34 -22.01
C GLU A 133 -7.77 4.06 -22.65
N SER A 134 -6.57 3.66 -22.22
CA SER A 134 -5.30 4.22 -22.71
C SER A 134 -4.32 3.08 -22.98
N PRO A 135 -3.53 3.17 -24.06
CA PRO A 135 -2.43 2.24 -24.32
C PRO A 135 -1.21 2.50 -23.42
N ILE A 136 -1.26 3.53 -22.56
CA ILE A 136 -0.25 3.78 -21.55
C ILE A 136 -0.51 2.89 -20.34
N ASP A 137 0.55 2.27 -19.82
CA ASP A 137 0.53 1.47 -18.61
C ASP A 137 1.78 1.77 -17.75
N ALA A 138 1.91 1.07 -16.62
CA ALA A 138 3.05 1.24 -15.71
C ALA A 138 4.41 0.93 -16.39
N PHE A 139 4.44 0.09 -17.42
CA PHE A 139 5.70 -0.30 -18.09
C PHE A 139 6.20 0.78 -19.05
N ASN A 140 5.30 1.50 -19.72
CA ASN A 140 5.69 2.50 -20.72
C ASN A 140 5.51 3.96 -20.28
N LEU A 141 4.79 4.23 -19.17
CA LEU A 141 4.49 5.58 -18.67
C LEU A 141 5.73 6.46 -18.56
N GLN A 142 6.80 5.98 -17.91
CA GLN A 142 8.03 6.76 -17.75
C GLN A 142 8.62 7.20 -19.11
N GLY A 143 8.67 6.27 -20.06
CA GLY A 143 9.19 6.51 -21.40
C GLY A 143 8.35 7.54 -22.16
N VAL A 144 7.03 7.43 -22.05
CA VAL A 144 6.07 8.35 -22.67
C VAL A 144 6.22 9.76 -22.08
N LEU A 145 6.25 9.91 -20.75
CA LEU A 145 6.40 11.22 -20.09
C LEU A 145 7.72 11.92 -20.46
N ARG A 146 8.84 11.18 -20.50
CA ARG A 146 10.13 11.75 -20.95
C ARG A 146 10.08 12.23 -22.39
N LYS A 147 9.39 11.49 -23.27
CA LYS A 147 9.24 11.85 -24.67
C LYS A 147 8.33 13.08 -24.83
N GLN A 148 7.29 13.20 -24.02
CA GLN A 148 6.43 14.40 -23.97
C GLN A 148 7.20 15.65 -23.54
N ILE A 149 8.06 15.56 -22.51
CA ILE A 149 8.96 16.68 -22.15
C ILE A 149 9.81 17.08 -23.36
N LYS A 150 10.43 16.10 -24.06
CA LYS A 150 11.23 16.38 -25.25
C LYS A 150 10.41 16.97 -26.39
N PHE A 151 9.14 16.61 -26.56
CA PHE A 151 8.28 17.23 -27.56
C PHE A 151 8.15 18.73 -27.31
N TYR A 152 7.76 19.11 -26.09
CA TYR A 152 7.57 20.51 -25.76
C TYR A 152 8.85 21.33 -25.81
N LEU A 153 10.00 20.75 -25.50
CA LEU A 153 11.29 21.47 -25.64
C LEU A 153 11.72 21.70 -27.10
N ASN A 154 11.08 21.04 -28.07
CA ASN A 154 11.37 21.19 -29.50
C ASN A 154 10.27 21.95 -30.26
N LEU A 155 9.46 22.76 -29.57
CA LEU A 155 8.52 23.66 -30.22
C LEU A 155 9.29 24.70 -31.06
N ASN A 156 8.85 24.93 -32.30
CA ASN A 156 9.46 25.97 -33.15
C ASN A 156 8.87 27.34 -32.83
N LEU A 157 9.63 28.40 -33.15
CA LEU A 157 9.10 29.76 -33.14
C LEU A 157 8.04 29.95 -34.25
N ALA A 158 7.15 30.92 -34.07
CA ALA A 158 6.01 31.17 -34.99
C ALA A 158 6.45 31.46 -36.44
N ASP A 159 7.63 32.05 -36.60
CA ASP A 159 8.25 32.51 -37.85
C ASP A 159 9.26 31.52 -38.45
N GLU A 160 9.56 30.43 -37.74
CA GLU A 160 10.47 29.40 -38.23
C GLU A 160 9.74 28.38 -39.11
N ARG A 161 10.38 28.01 -40.22
CA ARG A 161 9.92 26.86 -41.01
C ARG A 161 10.21 25.59 -40.22
N PRO A 162 9.23 24.72 -39.96
CA PRO A 162 9.47 23.47 -39.27
C PRO A 162 10.47 22.61 -40.07
N GLY A 163 11.70 22.46 -39.56
CA GLY A 163 12.80 21.79 -40.25
C GLY A 163 12.71 20.27 -40.26
N LEU A 164 11.84 19.70 -39.42
CA LEU A 164 11.68 18.27 -39.27
C LEU A 164 10.47 17.77 -40.06
N LYS A 165 10.71 16.88 -41.04
CA LYS A 165 9.68 16.00 -41.63
C LYS A 165 9.28 14.95 -40.61
N VAL A 166 8.50 15.33 -39.60
CA VAL A 166 7.85 14.36 -38.72
C VAL A 166 6.36 14.31 -39.03
N THR A 167 5.81 13.12 -38.97
CA THR A 167 4.41 12.74 -39.20
C THR A 167 3.46 13.20 -38.07
N TYR A 168 3.80 14.24 -37.31
CA TYR A 168 3.10 14.64 -36.08
C TYR A 168 2.59 16.08 -36.13
N ARG A 169 1.76 16.46 -35.15
CA ARG A 169 1.28 17.82 -34.91
C ARG A 169 2.45 18.79 -34.97
N LYS A 170 2.45 19.65 -35.99
CA LYS A 170 3.40 20.76 -36.09
C LYS A 170 2.89 21.86 -35.18
N THR A 171 3.59 22.07 -34.07
CA THR A 171 3.17 23.02 -33.05
C THR A 171 4.18 24.16 -32.97
N HIS A 172 3.67 25.39 -33.07
CA HIS A 172 4.47 26.61 -32.93
C HIS A 172 4.13 27.32 -31.63
N ILE A 173 5.09 28.06 -31.10
CA ILE A 173 4.86 28.97 -29.97
C ILE A 173 3.99 30.13 -30.45
N LEU A 174 2.97 30.50 -29.69
CA LEU A 174 2.13 31.66 -29.94
C LEU A 174 2.96 32.95 -29.96
N GLN A 175 2.62 33.89 -30.84
CA GLN A 175 3.30 35.17 -30.93
C GLN A 175 3.26 35.91 -29.57
N GLY A 176 4.40 36.41 -29.12
CA GLY A 176 4.52 37.10 -27.83
C GLY A 176 4.61 36.16 -26.60
N LYS A 177 4.67 34.83 -26.78
CA LYS A 177 4.80 33.85 -25.69
C LYS A 177 6.18 33.21 -25.56
N SER A 178 7.17 33.63 -26.35
CA SER A 178 8.53 33.06 -26.30
C SER A 178 9.19 33.18 -24.92
N TRP A 179 8.91 34.25 -24.16
CA TRP A 179 9.41 34.38 -22.79
C TRP A 179 8.87 33.26 -21.88
N ARG A 180 7.58 32.93 -22.01
CA ARG A 180 6.94 31.86 -21.23
C ARG A 180 7.45 30.48 -21.63
N PHE A 181 7.71 30.27 -22.91
CA PHE A 181 8.37 29.07 -23.40
C PHE A 181 9.75 28.87 -22.74
N VAL A 182 10.56 29.92 -22.65
CA VAL A 182 11.86 29.88 -21.97
C VAL A 182 11.69 29.56 -20.49
N GLU A 183 10.77 30.22 -19.78
CA GLU A 183 10.48 29.93 -18.36
C GLU A 183 10.11 28.48 -18.11
N LEU A 184 9.22 27.90 -18.93
CA LEU A 184 8.81 26.51 -18.82
C LEU A 184 9.99 25.57 -19.15
N SER A 185 10.75 25.88 -20.21
CA SER A 185 11.91 25.08 -20.62
C SER A 185 12.99 24.98 -19.54
N LEU A 186 13.19 26.04 -18.75
CA LEU A 186 14.11 26.04 -17.61
C LEU A 186 13.71 25.06 -16.50
N GLN A 187 12.43 24.67 -16.41
CA GLN A 187 11.94 23.69 -15.43
C GLN A 187 12.14 22.24 -15.88
N ALA A 188 12.55 21.99 -17.13
CA ALA A 188 12.56 20.64 -17.69
C ALA A 188 13.50 19.66 -16.97
N ALA A 189 14.60 20.16 -16.39
CA ALA A 189 15.50 19.33 -15.60
C ALA A 189 14.79 18.79 -14.35
N GLU A 190 14.14 19.67 -13.58
CA GLU A 190 13.32 19.30 -12.41
C GLU A 190 12.20 18.32 -12.79
N LYS A 191 11.49 18.58 -13.90
CA LYS A 191 10.41 17.67 -14.35
C LYS A 191 10.95 16.31 -14.79
N THR A 192 12.13 16.27 -15.39
CA THR A 192 12.79 15.01 -15.75
C THR A 192 13.20 14.23 -14.50
N GLU A 193 13.69 14.89 -13.46
CA GLU A 193 13.98 14.25 -12.17
C GLU A 193 12.71 13.68 -11.53
N LYS A 194 11.59 14.39 -11.59
CA LYS A 194 10.29 13.87 -11.15
C LYS A 194 9.89 12.60 -11.93
N VAL A 195 10.03 12.59 -13.25
CA VAL A 195 9.80 11.37 -14.04
C VAL A 195 10.75 10.22 -13.65
N ASN A 196 11.96 10.53 -13.18
CA ASN A 196 12.92 9.52 -12.71
C ASN A 196 12.57 8.92 -11.35
N ARG A 197 11.74 9.62 -10.55
CA ARG A 197 11.25 9.12 -9.26
C ARG A 197 10.15 8.05 -9.43
N LEU A 198 9.40 8.06 -10.53
CA LEU A 198 8.27 7.14 -10.78
C LEU A 198 8.62 5.65 -10.60
N PRO A 199 9.69 5.08 -11.21
CA PRO A 199 9.99 3.66 -11.01
C PRO A 199 10.33 3.30 -9.56
N SER A 200 10.95 4.23 -8.82
CA SER A 200 11.25 4.01 -7.40
C SER A 200 9.98 3.99 -6.56
N LEU A 201 9.02 4.88 -6.85
CA LEU A 201 7.71 4.87 -6.21
C LEU A 201 6.93 3.59 -6.51
N GLU A 202 6.94 3.14 -7.75
CA GLU A 202 6.28 1.90 -8.16
C GLU A 202 6.88 0.67 -7.46
N ASN A 203 8.21 0.62 -7.33
CA ASN A 203 8.89 -0.43 -6.57
C ASN A 203 8.54 -0.39 -5.07
N GLU A 204 8.48 0.80 -4.46
CA GLU A 204 8.08 0.98 -3.06
C GLU A 204 6.62 0.55 -2.84
N LEU A 205 5.70 0.95 -3.73
CA LEU A 205 4.30 0.52 -3.71
C LEU A 205 4.17 -1.00 -3.83
N TYR A 206 4.91 -1.62 -4.75
CA TYR A 206 4.93 -3.07 -4.89
C TYR A 206 5.43 -3.77 -3.62
N ALA A 207 6.51 -3.27 -3.01
CA ALA A 207 7.04 -3.81 -1.77
C ALA A 207 6.04 -3.73 -0.61
N VAL A 208 5.39 -2.57 -0.44
CA VAL A 208 4.34 -2.38 0.58
C VAL A 208 3.15 -3.29 0.32
N HIS A 209 2.72 -3.44 -0.94
CA HIS A 209 1.63 -4.36 -1.29
C HIS A 209 1.95 -5.83 -0.94
N SER A 210 3.17 -6.26 -1.23
CA SER A 210 3.66 -7.60 -0.86
C SER A 210 3.71 -7.77 0.65
N GLU A 211 4.19 -6.76 1.39
CA GLU A 211 4.21 -6.77 2.86
C GLU A 211 2.81 -6.87 3.45
N MET A 212 1.86 -6.06 2.95
CA MET A 212 0.47 -6.09 3.39
C MET A 212 -0.19 -7.44 3.12
N THR A 213 0.09 -8.07 1.96
CA THR A 213 -0.42 -9.40 1.64
C THR A 213 0.10 -10.44 2.64
N ARG A 214 1.40 -10.38 2.97
CA ARG A 214 2.01 -11.22 4.00
C ARG A 214 1.37 -10.98 5.38
N LEU A 215 1.22 -9.73 5.80
CA LEU A 215 0.63 -9.37 7.10
C LEU A 215 -0.82 -9.82 7.22
N LYS A 216 -1.63 -9.64 6.16
CA LYS A 216 -3.03 -10.13 6.13
C LYS A 216 -3.10 -11.65 6.30
N TRP A 217 -2.19 -12.38 5.68
CA TRP A 217 -2.09 -13.82 5.88
C TRP A 217 -1.70 -14.17 7.32
N GLU A 218 -0.70 -13.48 7.90
CA GLU A 218 -0.28 -13.71 9.28
C GLU A 218 -1.39 -13.40 10.30
N VAL A 219 -2.13 -12.30 10.11
CA VAL A 219 -3.29 -11.96 10.95
C VAL A 219 -4.30 -13.11 10.95
N ARG A 220 -4.67 -13.61 9.77
CA ARG A 220 -5.63 -14.71 9.63
C ARG A 220 -5.14 -15.99 10.30
N GLU A 221 -3.88 -16.35 10.12
CA GLU A 221 -3.31 -17.54 10.77
C GLU A 221 -3.28 -17.40 12.29
N THR A 222 -2.89 -16.25 12.81
CA THR A 222 -2.89 -15.97 14.25
C THR A 222 -4.31 -15.96 14.82
N GLU A 223 -5.30 -15.41 14.12
CA GLU A 223 -6.72 -15.48 14.51
C GLU A 223 -7.20 -16.94 14.62
N LEU A 224 -6.91 -17.75 13.60
CA LEU A 224 -7.28 -19.16 13.59
C LEU A 224 -6.61 -19.93 14.72
N LEU A 225 -5.32 -19.69 14.97
CA LEU A 225 -4.61 -20.28 16.09
C LEU A 225 -5.24 -19.87 17.42
N GLY A 226 -5.45 -18.57 17.62
CA GLY A 226 -6.00 -18.04 18.85
C GLY A 226 -7.39 -18.60 19.18
N HIS A 227 -8.28 -18.65 18.19
CA HIS A 227 -9.60 -19.26 18.35
C HIS A 227 -9.55 -20.75 18.69
N ARG A 228 -8.63 -21.52 18.09
CA ARG A 228 -8.46 -22.95 18.45
C ARG A 228 -8.03 -23.11 19.90
N HIS A 229 -7.06 -22.32 20.36
CA HIS A 229 -6.60 -22.40 21.75
C HIS A 229 -7.68 -21.94 22.74
N ALA A 230 -8.40 -20.86 22.43
CA ALA A 230 -9.52 -20.38 23.24
C ALA A 230 -10.63 -21.43 23.35
N ALA A 231 -11.06 -22.01 22.23
CA ALA A 231 -12.09 -23.06 22.20
C ALA A 231 -11.67 -24.30 22.99
N GLN A 232 -10.43 -24.79 22.78
CA GLN A 232 -9.92 -25.93 23.54
C GLN A 232 -9.82 -25.65 25.04
N PHE A 233 -9.45 -24.43 25.43
CA PHE A 233 -9.42 -24.04 26.83
C PHE A 233 -10.82 -24.02 27.44
N GLN A 234 -11.81 -23.42 26.75
CA GLN A 234 -13.19 -23.38 27.21
C GLN A 234 -13.82 -24.77 27.32
N GLU A 235 -13.61 -25.63 26.32
CA GLU A 235 -14.10 -27.02 26.32
C GLU A 235 -13.55 -27.78 27.53
N LYS A 236 -12.22 -27.74 27.74
CA LYS A 236 -11.57 -28.46 28.84
C LYS A 236 -11.93 -27.89 30.20
N LEU A 237 -12.10 -26.57 30.30
CA LEU A 237 -12.56 -25.91 31.52
C LEU A 237 -14.02 -26.30 31.84
N GLY A 238 -14.89 -26.32 30.83
CA GLY A 238 -16.28 -26.75 30.97
C GLY A 238 -16.40 -28.20 31.43
N ALA A 239 -15.64 -29.11 30.81
CA ALA A 239 -15.57 -30.51 31.21
C ALA A 239 -15.03 -30.68 32.64
N PHE A 240 -13.99 -29.92 33.01
CA PHE A 240 -13.45 -29.90 34.37
C PHE A 240 -14.51 -29.46 35.39
N LEU A 241 -15.19 -28.34 35.16
CA LEU A 241 -16.21 -27.82 36.07
C LEU A 241 -17.43 -28.73 36.17
N GLY A 242 -17.87 -29.35 35.06
CA GLY A 242 -18.97 -30.32 35.05
C GLY A 242 -18.65 -31.63 35.75
N GLY A 243 -17.38 -32.07 35.73
CA GLY A 243 -16.93 -33.25 36.47
C GLY A 243 -16.81 -33.03 37.98
N VAL A 244 -16.64 -31.79 38.42
CA VAL A 244 -16.56 -31.41 39.84
C VAL A 244 -17.95 -31.26 40.49
N THR A 245 -19.02 -31.05 39.71
CA THR A 245 -20.39 -30.86 40.22
C THR A 245 -21.22 -32.13 40.36
N THR A 246 -20.75 -33.26 39.83
CA THR A 246 -21.31 -34.59 40.14
C THR A 246 -20.67 -35.14 41.42
N PRO A 247 -21.41 -35.27 42.54
CA PRO A 247 -20.92 -36.00 43.69
C PRO A 247 -20.81 -37.49 43.34
N ALA A 248 -19.72 -38.12 43.74
CA ALA A 248 -19.59 -39.58 43.79
C ALA A 248 -20.46 -40.16 44.90
#